data_AF-A0A7R8X0X8-F1
#
_entry.id   AF-A0A7R8X0X8-F1
#
_cell.length_a   1.000
_cell.length_b   1.000
_cell.length_c   1.000
_cell.angle_alpha   90.00
_cell.angle_beta   90.00
_cell.angle_gamma   90.00
#
_symmetry.space_group_name_H-M   'P 1'
#
loop_
_entity.id
_entity.type
_entity.pdbx_description
1 polymer ?
#
loop_
_entity_poly.entity_id
_entity_poly.type
_entity_poly.pdbx_seq_one_letter_code
_entity_poly.pdbx_strand_id
1 'polypeptide(L)'
;MNIEHLKLFVRLATTHNFSQAGQELGISPAVASTHINKLEAGLGVRLVHRTTRHVSLTEDGKAFLPHAEEVLASVEAARSAVGAGSAVPKGTLRITAPASFGRMHLMPALV
;
A
#
# COMPACT_ATOMS: atom_id res chain seq x y z
N MET A 1 -12.17 -6.75 9.57
CA MET A 1 -11.14 -6.41 8.55
C MET A 1 -9.99 -5.68 9.25
N ASN A 2 -8.74 -6.15 9.12
CA ASN A 2 -7.57 -5.56 9.80
C ASN A 2 -6.75 -4.73 8.79
N ILE A 3 -6.31 -3.53 9.19
CA ILE A 3 -5.52 -2.61 8.36
C ILE A 3 -4.22 -3.27 7.87
N GLU A 4 -3.59 -4.12 8.69
CA GLU A 4 -2.36 -4.83 8.31
C GLU A 4 -2.60 -5.82 7.15
N HIS A 5 -3.77 -6.47 7.12
CA HIS A 5 -4.13 -7.34 5.99
C HIS A 5 -4.37 -6.52 4.72
N LEU A 6 -4.94 -5.33 4.85
CA LEU A 6 -5.21 -4.43 3.74
C LEU A 6 -3.92 -3.88 3.13
N LYS A 7 -2.96 -3.44 3.98
CA LYS A 7 -1.62 -3.05 3.57
C LYS A 7 -0.91 -4.17 2.84
N LEU A 8 -0.99 -5.40 3.37
CA LEU A 8 -0.41 -6.57 2.72
C LEU A 8 -1.01 -6.81 1.34
N PHE A 9 -2.34 -6.73 1.20
CA PHE A 9 -3.01 -6.89 -0.07
C PHE A 9 -2.56 -5.85 -1.12
N VAL A 10 -2.50 -4.57 -0.75
CA VAL A 10 -2.02 -3.49 -1.64
C VAL A 10 -0.56 -3.73 -2.04
N ARG A 11 0.30 -4.13 -1.10
CA ARG A 11 1.70 -4.46 -1.43
C ARG A 11 1.86 -5.67 -2.34
N LEU A 12 1.01 -6.66 -2.15
CA LEU A 12 0.99 -7.88 -2.93
C LEU A 12 0.45 -7.63 -4.35
N ALA A 13 -0.44 -6.65 -4.52
CA ALA A 13 -0.87 -6.16 -5.83
C ALA A 13 0.29 -5.52 -6.62
N THR A 14 1.26 -4.90 -5.95
CA THR A 14 2.43 -4.29 -6.61
C THR A 14 3.57 -5.29 -6.86
N THR A 15 3.85 -6.15 -5.88
CA THR A 15 5.02 -7.07 -5.92
C THR A 15 4.72 -8.40 -6.62
N HIS A 16 3.44 -8.79 -6.75
CA HIS A 16 3.02 -10.08 -7.31
C HIS A 16 3.65 -11.31 -6.61
N ASN A 17 4.13 -11.14 -5.38
CA ASN A 17 4.89 -12.15 -4.65
C ASN A 17 4.64 -12.05 -3.13
N PHE A 18 4.13 -13.13 -2.52
CA PHE A 18 3.89 -13.22 -1.07
C PHE A 18 5.15 -13.05 -0.23
N SER A 19 6.29 -13.59 -0.67
CA SER A 19 7.54 -13.49 0.08
C SER A 19 8.08 -12.07 0.09
N GLN A 20 8.03 -11.39 -1.06
CA GLN A 20 8.48 -10.00 -1.17
C GLN A 20 7.56 -9.05 -0.41
N ALA A 21 6.24 -9.17 -0.60
CA ALA A 21 5.26 -8.38 0.14
C ALA A 21 5.38 -8.59 1.65
N GLY A 22 5.55 -9.85 2.09
CA GLY A 22 5.74 -10.18 3.50
C GLY A 22 7.02 -9.57 4.08
N GLN A 23 8.15 -9.67 3.37
CA GLN A 23 9.42 -9.08 3.81
C GLN A 23 9.33 -7.56 4.00
N GLU A 24 8.66 -6.84 3.10
CA GLU A 24 8.47 -5.38 3.22
C GLU A 24 7.63 -4.99 4.45
N LEU A 25 6.76 -5.88 4.90
CA LEU A 25 5.92 -5.70 6.09
C LEU A 25 6.51 -6.37 7.35
N GLY A 26 7.71 -6.95 7.26
CA GLY A 26 8.38 -7.61 8.38
C GLY A 26 7.74 -8.94 8.82
N ILE A 27 6.99 -9.62 7.95
CA ILE A 27 6.28 -10.86 8.24
C ILE A 27 6.73 -12.02 7.34
N SER A 28 6.60 -13.25 7.84
CA SER A 28 6.95 -14.45 7.05
C SER A 28 5.94 -14.73 5.93
N PRO A 29 6.33 -15.41 4.85
CA PRO A 29 5.43 -15.73 3.74
C PRO A 29 4.19 -16.55 4.17
N ALA A 30 4.35 -17.43 5.16
CA ALA A 30 3.25 -18.21 5.72
C ALA A 30 2.23 -17.34 6.46
N VAL A 31 2.70 -16.35 7.21
CA VAL A 31 1.86 -15.37 7.90
C VAL A 31 1.18 -14.45 6.89
N ALA A 32 1.90 -14.00 5.86
CA ALA A 32 1.34 -13.21 4.76
C ALA A 32 0.17 -13.93 4.06
N SER A 33 0.37 -15.20 3.68
CA SER A 33 -0.69 -16.05 3.10
C SER A 33 -1.91 -16.14 4.04
N THR A 34 -1.67 -16.35 5.34
CA THR A 34 -2.74 -16.43 6.35
C THR A 34 -3.52 -15.12 6.50
N HIS A 35 -2.85 -13.96 6.44
CA HIS A 35 -3.49 -12.66 6.51
C HIS A 35 -4.40 -12.39 5.30
N ILE A 36 -3.94 -12.74 4.09
CA ILE A 36 -4.78 -12.66 2.89
C ILE A 36 -5.97 -13.62 2.99
N ASN A 37 -5.78 -14.85 3.49
CA ASN A 37 -6.91 -15.79 3.72
C ASN A 37 -7.98 -15.17 4.62
N LYS A 38 -7.55 -14.53 5.71
CA LYS A 38 -8.47 -13.90 6.66
C LYS A 38 -9.18 -12.69 6.05
N LEU A 39 -8.51 -11.95 5.16
CA LEU A 39 -9.12 -10.85 4.42
C LEU A 39 -10.19 -11.37 3.46
N GLU A 40 -9.85 -12.36 2.62
CA GLU A 40 -10.76 -13.02 1.68
C GLU A 40 -11.94 -13.67 2.41
N ALA A 41 -11.70 -14.37 3.51
CA ALA A 41 -12.77 -14.98 4.31
C ALA A 41 -13.72 -13.94 4.93
N GLY A 42 -13.22 -12.76 5.30
CA GLY A 42 -14.05 -11.68 5.81
C GLY A 42 -14.87 -10.97 4.72
N LEU A 43 -14.42 -11.02 3.48
CA LEU A 43 -15.11 -10.43 2.31
C LEU A 43 -16.00 -11.45 1.58
N GLY A 44 -15.79 -12.75 1.81
CA GLY A 44 -16.50 -13.83 1.13
C GLY A 44 -16.07 -14.04 -0.33
N VAL A 45 -15.03 -13.33 -0.80
CA VAL A 45 -14.54 -13.37 -2.18
C VAL A 45 -13.04 -13.63 -2.22
N ARG A 46 -12.55 -14.18 -3.33
CA ARG A 46 -11.12 -14.34 -3.58
C ARG A 46 -10.60 -13.09 -4.28
N LEU A 47 -9.58 -12.47 -3.72
CA LEU A 47 -8.93 -11.29 -4.28
C LEU A 47 -7.68 -11.66 -5.08
N VAL A 48 -7.09 -12.83 -4.82
CA VAL A 48 -5.82 -13.24 -5.45
C VAL A 48 -5.85 -14.68 -5.95
N HIS A 49 -5.28 -14.90 -7.13
CA HIS A 49 -4.91 -16.21 -7.63
C HIS A 49 -3.52 -16.58 -7.12
N ARG A 50 -3.44 -17.75 -6.50
CA ARG A 50 -2.22 -18.26 -5.89
C ARG A 50 -1.64 -19.31 -6.80
N THR A 51 -0.54 -19.00 -7.46
CA THR A 51 0.30 -20.01 -8.09
C THR A 51 1.61 -20.10 -7.30
N THR A 52 2.26 -21.25 -7.32
CA THR A 52 3.50 -21.52 -6.57
C THR A 52 4.67 -20.61 -6.95
N ARG A 53 4.56 -19.84 -8.05
CA ARG A 53 5.61 -18.93 -8.55
C ARG A 53 5.12 -17.51 -8.84
N HIS A 54 3.82 -17.26 -8.81
CA HIS A 54 3.25 -15.96 -9.18
C HIS A 54 1.92 -15.70 -8.49
N VAL A 55 1.71 -14.45 -8.09
CA VAL A 55 0.44 -13.98 -7.55
C VAL A 55 -0.17 -12.98 -8.51
N SER A 56 -1.40 -13.26 -8.94
CA SER A 56 -2.18 -12.34 -9.77
C SER A 56 -3.47 -11.96 -9.06
N LEU A 57 -3.96 -10.75 -9.32
CA LEU A 57 -5.24 -10.29 -8.80
C LEU A 57 -6.38 -10.97 -9.58
N THR A 58 -7.44 -11.34 -8.87
CA THR A 58 -8.72 -11.71 -9.47
C THR A 58 -9.42 -10.45 -9.99
N GLU A 59 -10.56 -10.61 -10.69
CA GLU A 59 -11.38 -9.48 -11.11
C GLU A 59 -11.89 -8.67 -9.90
N ASP A 60 -12.40 -9.36 -8.87
CA ASP A 60 -12.77 -8.76 -7.60
C ASP A 60 -11.58 -8.07 -6.91
N GLY A 61 -10.39 -8.67 -6.98
CA GLY A 61 -9.16 -8.08 -6.46
C GLY A 61 -8.81 -6.76 -7.13
N LYS A 62 -8.96 -6.67 -8.45
CA LYS A 62 -8.73 -5.42 -9.21
C LYS A 62 -9.77 -4.36 -8.86
N ALA A 63 -11.04 -4.74 -8.70
CA ALA A 63 -12.10 -3.83 -8.29
C ALA A 63 -11.91 -3.34 -6.85
N PHE A 64 -11.41 -4.20 -5.96
CA PHE A 64 -11.19 -3.89 -4.55
C PHE A 64 -9.94 -3.02 -4.29
N LEU A 65 -8.91 -3.14 -5.14
CA LEU A 65 -7.64 -2.41 -4.99
C LEU A 65 -7.78 -0.89 -4.81
N PRO A 66 -8.49 -0.13 -5.67
CA PRO A 66 -8.61 1.32 -5.49
C PRO A 66 -9.29 1.68 -4.17
N HIS A 67 -10.29 0.91 -3.75
CA HIS A 67 -10.96 1.13 -2.47
C HIS A 67 -10.05 0.82 -1.28
N ALA A 68 -9.22 -0.23 -1.40
CA ALA A 68 -8.23 -0.56 -0.38
C ALA A 68 -7.19 0.55 -0.20
N GLU A 69 -6.70 1.13 -1.30
CA GLU A 69 -5.76 2.25 -1.29
C GLU A 69 -6.37 3.50 -0.67
N GLU A 70 -7.63 3.83 -1.02
CA GLU A 70 -8.35 4.98 -0.47
C GLU A 70 -8.57 4.85 1.05
N VAL A 71 -8.95 3.67 1.53
CA VAL A 71 -9.11 3.41 2.97
C VAL A 71 -7.77 3.56 3.69
N LEU A 72 -6.68 3.04 3.14
CA LEU A 72 -5.35 3.21 3.75
C LEU A 72 -4.93 4.69 3.79
N ALA A 73 -5.19 5.44 2.71
CA ALA A 73 -4.92 6.87 2.66
C ALA A 73 -5.76 7.64 3.69
N SER A 74 -7.04 7.29 3.84
CA SER A 74 -7.92 7.90 4.84
C SER A 74 -7.47 7.60 6.27
N VAL A 75 -7.02 6.37 6.55
CA VAL A 75 -6.48 6.00 7.86
C VAL A 75 -5.21 6.79 8.16
N GLU A 76 -4.32 6.94 7.17
CA GLU A 76 -3.11 7.74 7.35
C GLU A 76 -3.45 9.22 7.58
N ALA A 77 -4.36 9.79 6.79
CA ALA A 77 -4.84 11.15 6.99
C ALA A 77 -5.46 11.37 8.39
N ALA A 78 -6.26 10.41 8.86
CA ALA A 78 -6.83 10.44 10.21
C ALA A 78 -5.75 10.40 11.30
N ARG A 79 -4.70 9.58 11.12
CA ARG A 79 -3.54 9.55 12.02
C ARG A 79 -2.77 10.87 12.01
N SER A 80 -2.56 11.47 10.84
CA SER A 80 -1.91 12.78 10.71
C SER A 80 -2.73 13.88 11.37
N ALA A 81 -4.06 13.86 11.25
CA ALA A 81 -4.94 14.88 11.82
C ALA A 81 -4.88 14.98 13.35
N VAL A 82 -4.62 13.85 14.05
CA VAL A 82 -4.50 13.80 15.51
C VAL A 82 -3.06 13.91 16.02
N GLY A 83 -2.09 14.20 15.14
CA GLY A 83 -0.68 14.31 15.50
C GLY A 83 0.01 12.98 15.86
N ALA A 84 -0.68 11.84 15.67
CA ALA A 84 -0.11 10.50 15.81
C ALA A 84 0.65 10.05 14.54
N GLY A 85 0.40 10.72 13.41
CA GLY A 85 1.30 10.72 12.27
C GLY A 85 2.51 11.55 12.64
N SER A 86 3.67 10.90 12.73
CA SER A 86 4.99 11.50 12.99
C SER A 86 5.04 12.97 12.56
N ALA A 87 5.45 13.88 13.45
CA ALA A 87 5.63 15.33 13.19
C ALA A 87 6.60 15.67 12.03
N VAL A 88 7.04 14.65 11.28
CA VAL A 88 7.93 14.72 10.14
C VAL A 88 7.17 14.09 8.97
N PRO A 89 6.70 14.88 7.98
CA PRO A 89 6.13 14.32 6.76
C PRO A 89 7.14 13.38 6.09
N LYS A 90 6.69 12.18 5.68
CA LYS A 90 7.52 11.17 5.01
C LYS A 90 6.85 10.73 3.71
N GLY A 91 7.64 10.50 2.67
CA GLY A 91 7.16 10.03 1.37
C GLY A 91 7.71 10.84 0.20
N THR A 92 7.33 10.47 -1.02
CA THR A 92 7.75 11.16 -2.25
C THR A 92 6.73 12.26 -2.59
N LEU A 93 7.14 13.51 -2.50
CA LEU A 93 6.33 14.66 -2.94
C LEU A 93 6.58 14.91 -4.44
N ARG A 94 5.54 14.81 -5.26
CA ARG A 94 5.60 15.13 -6.69
C ARG A 94 5.06 16.54 -6.93
N ILE A 95 5.92 17.44 -7.41
CA ILE A 95 5.58 18.84 -7.67
C ILE A 95 5.61 19.09 -9.18
N THR A 96 4.58 19.75 -9.72
CA THR A 96 4.57 20.24 -11.11
C THR A 96 4.74 21.76 -11.10
N ALA A 97 5.78 22.27 -11.74
CA ALA A 97 6.07 23.70 -11.80
C ALA A 97 6.77 24.06 -13.13
N PRO A 98 6.69 25.33 -13.60
CA PRO A 98 7.46 25.80 -14.75
C PRO A 98 8.97 25.60 -14.52
N ALA A 99 9.70 25.24 -15.59
CA ALA A 99 11.12 24.91 -15.52
C ALA A 99 11.99 26.01 -14.90
N SER A 100 11.66 27.28 -15.16
CA SER A 100 12.32 28.45 -14.57
C SER A 100 12.12 28.52 -13.05
N PHE A 101 10.90 28.31 -12.58
CA PHE A 101 10.57 28.30 -11.15
C PHE A 101 11.27 27.15 -10.43
N GLY A 102 11.28 25.96 -11.06
CA GLY A 102 11.98 24.79 -10.53
C GLY A 102 13.47 25.05 -10.30
N ARG A 103 14.17 25.63 -11.28
CA ARG A 103 15.61 25.93 -11.15
C ARG A 103 15.92 27.05 -10.18
N MET A 104 15.11 28.11 -10.17
CA MET A 104 15.43 29.34 -9.46
C MET A 104 15.01 29.31 -7.99
N HIS A 105 13.96 28.53 -7.66
CA HIS A 105 13.38 28.51 -6.30
C HIS A 105 13.30 27.11 -5.68
N LEU A 106 12.98 26.07 -6.45
CA LEU A 106 12.84 24.72 -5.87
C LEU A 106 14.20 24.03 -5.65
N MET A 107 15.09 24.04 -6.66
CA MET A 107 16.41 23.39 -6.56
C MET A 107 17.27 23.93 -5.40
N PRO A 108 17.37 25.25 -5.15
CA PRO A 108 18.17 25.76 -4.03
C PRO A 108 17.58 25.46 -2.65
N ALA A 109 16.27 25.20 -2.56
CA ALA A 109 15.56 24.90 -1.31
C ALA A 109 15.54 23.40 -0.95
N LEU A 110 15.96 22.52 -1.88
CA LEU A 110 16.17 21.09 -1.66
C LEU A 110 17.60 20.90 -1.14
N VAL A 111 17.78 20.99 0.19
CA VAL A 111 19.04 20.66 0.91
C VAL A 111 18.82 19.39 1.72
#